data_AF-A0AA36UIX5-F1
#
_entry.id   AF-A0AA36UIX5-F1
#
_cell.length_a   1.000
_cell.length_b   1.000
_cell.length_c   1.000
_cell.angle_alpha   90.00
_cell.angle_beta   90.00
_cell.angle_gamma   90.00
#
_symmetry.space_group_name_H-M   'P 1'
#
loop_
_entity.id
_entity.type
_entity.pdbx_description
1 polymer ?
#
loop_
_entity_poly.entity_id
_entity_poly.type
_entity_poly.pdbx_seq_one_letter_code
_entity_poly.pdbx_strand_id
1 'polypeptide(L)'
;MPRFFLKTVSILTLATLAACSGSHEHSSSSPDSLQSPHNAALSTAAVTEENLSLAENTERYQDQPDQPVKSVAQEPVSTFSIDVDTGSYANVRRFLTSGQQPPKDAVRIEEIVNYFPYNYPLPTDNRPFAVHTETIDSPWQPEAKLIKIGIQAQDTAKKDLPPANLVFLVDVSSSMDEENKLPLVQKTLRILTQQLRPQDKVTLITYASGEDLVLPPTSGADKETILSAIDKLRAGGATDGESALQMAYEQAQKAFVPNGINRILLATDGDFNVGVSDTETLKSMVAEKRKSGVSLSTLGFGMGNYNEDMMEQIADAGDGNYSYIDNEKEAKKVLQQQLTSTLATVAQDVKIQVEFNPATVKEYRLVGYTNRTLRNEDFNNDKVDAGDIGAGHSVTALYEIIPQGKQGWLEESRYQKAPTAKGSKNEYAFVKVRYKLPGQKDSQLMQQAVPVGSKPLDQADKDTLLALAAASYAQALRGGEYNGKLSWRDIENMAQKVQDDDPFGLKSEFLQLVRTAAGHGGTSGPLVKE
;
A
#
# COMPACT_ATOMS: atom_id res chain seq x y z
N MET A 1 -46.99 -6.93 -8.75
CA MET A 1 -46.95 -7.91 -9.85
C MET A 1 -45.54 -7.92 -10.44
N PRO A 2 -44.73 -8.96 -10.20
CA PRO A 2 -43.39 -9.06 -10.76
C PRO A 2 -43.39 -9.88 -12.06
N ARG A 3 -42.57 -9.50 -13.04
CA ARG A 3 -42.29 -10.30 -14.25
C ARG A 3 -40.89 -10.86 -14.15
N PHE A 4 -40.82 -12.19 -14.02
CA PHE A 4 -39.64 -13.03 -14.15
C PHE A 4 -39.16 -13.09 -15.61
N PHE A 5 -37.85 -13.09 -15.83
CA PHE A 5 -37.23 -13.52 -17.08
C PHE A 5 -36.37 -14.77 -16.80
N LEU A 6 -36.82 -15.91 -17.36
CA LEU A 6 -36.08 -17.17 -17.47
C LEU A 6 -34.97 -17.01 -18.52
N LYS A 7 -33.75 -17.46 -18.23
CA LYS A 7 -32.77 -17.84 -19.25
C LYS A 7 -32.55 -19.35 -19.20
N THR A 8 -32.83 -19.97 -20.34
CA THR A 8 -32.72 -21.39 -20.68
C THR A 8 -31.26 -21.83 -20.78
N VAL A 9 -30.99 -22.99 -20.18
CA VAL A 9 -29.76 -23.79 -20.30
C VAL A 9 -29.87 -24.66 -21.56
N SER A 10 -28.82 -24.71 -22.38
CA SER A 10 -28.68 -25.70 -23.45
C SER A 10 -27.57 -26.69 -23.09
N ILE A 11 -27.97 -27.94 -22.99
CA ILE A 11 -27.16 -29.15 -22.82
C ILE A 11 -26.70 -29.61 -24.20
N LEU A 12 -25.43 -29.95 -24.37
CA LEU A 12 -24.94 -30.73 -25.50
C LEU A 12 -24.18 -31.95 -24.99
N THR A 13 -24.59 -33.13 -25.46
CA THR A 13 -24.07 -34.45 -25.10
C THR A 13 -23.75 -35.22 -26.38
N LEU A 14 -22.91 -36.27 -26.27
CA LEU A 14 -22.50 -37.32 -27.23
C LEU A 14 -21.29 -36.97 -28.15
N ALA A 15 -20.33 -37.86 -28.45
CA ALA A 15 -20.27 -39.32 -28.33
C ALA A 15 -18.83 -39.86 -28.23
N THR A 16 -18.74 -41.08 -27.70
CA THR A 16 -17.61 -42.02 -27.55
C THR A 16 -17.13 -42.68 -28.86
N LEU A 17 -15.85 -43.06 -28.92
CA LEU A 17 -15.35 -44.21 -29.70
C LEU A 17 -14.12 -44.83 -29.01
N ALA A 18 -14.06 -46.16 -29.05
CA ALA A 18 -13.19 -47.04 -28.25
C ALA A 18 -12.16 -47.81 -29.11
N ALA A 19 -11.34 -48.63 -28.42
CA ALA A 19 -10.49 -49.76 -28.89
C ALA A 19 -9.07 -49.41 -29.37
N CYS A 20 -7.99 -50.17 -29.14
CA CYS A 20 -7.76 -51.44 -28.42
C CYS A 20 -6.23 -51.68 -28.24
N SER A 21 -5.85 -52.26 -27.09
CA SER A 21 -4.87 -53.35 -26.82
C SER A 21 -3.52 -53.49 -27.55
N GLY A 22 -2.46 -53.81 -26.80
CA GLY A 22 -1.34 -54.63 -27.30
C GLY A 22 -0.06 -54.61 -26.45
N SER A 23 0.10 -55.60 -25.59
CA SER A 23 1.32 -55.96 -24.83
C SER A 23 2.29 -56.82 -25.65
N HIS A 24 3.61 -56.71 -25.43
CA HIS A 24 4.49 -57.87 -25.18
C HIS A 24 5.94 -57.48 -24.82
N GLU A 25 6.53 -58.37 -24.03
CA GLU A 25 7.80 -58.33 -23.30
C GLU A 25 9.02 -58.82 -24.10
N HIS A 26 10.20 -58.67 -23.46
CA HIS A 26 11.38 -59.57 -23.47
C HIS A 26 12.21 -59.70 -24.78
N SER A 27 13.54 -59.86 -24.80
CA SER A 27 14.58 -60.13 -23.80
C SER A 27 15.99 -59.92 -24.40
N SER A 28 16.98 -59.80 -23.51
CA SER A 28 18.33 -60.41 -23.53
C SER A 28 19.29 -60.19 -24.72
N SER A 29 20.51 -59.68 -24.45
CA SER A 29 21.70 -60.50 -24.11
C SER A 29 23.01 -59.68 -24.15
N SER A 30 23.86 -59.88 -23.14
CA SER A 30 25.24 -59.39 -22.91
C SER A 30 26.28 -60.00 -23.90
N PRO A 31 27.63 -59.95 -23.70
CA PRO A 31 28.55 -59.08 -22.91
C PRO A 31 29.85 -58.65 -23.68
N ASP A 32 30.78 -57.99 -22.97
CA ASP A 32 32.26 -57.94 -23.19
C ASP A 32 32.81 -57.24 -24.46
N SER A 33 33.97 -56.57 -24.51
CA SER A 33 35.12 -56.41 -23.61
C SER A 33 36.06 -55.31 -24.16
N LEU A 34 36.67 -54.55 -23.25
CA LEU A 34 38.00 -53.89 -23.26
C LEU A 34 38.82 -53.78 -24.58
N GLN A 35 39.16 -52.55 -24.98
CA GLN A 35 40.55 -52.08 -25.21
C GLN A 35 40.62 -50.58 -25.60
N SER A 36 41.40 -49.80 -24.83
CA SER A 36 41.93 -48.46 -25.14
C SER A 36 43.19 -48.58 -26.03
N PRO A 37 43.94 -47.49 -26.38
CA PRO A 37 43.63 -46.05 -26.40
C PRO A 37 44.06 -45.37 -27.75
N HIS A 38 43.68 -44.11 -27.98
CA HIS A 38 44.59 -43.01 -28.37
C HIS A 38 43.82 -41.73 -28.76
N ASN A 39 44.20 -40.64 -28.10
CA ASN A 39 43.87 -39.26 -28.41
C ASN A 39 44.32 -38.86 -29.83
N ALA A 40 43.50 -38.11 -30.56
CA ALA A 40 43.70 -36.66 -30.75
C ALA A 40 42.76 -36.07 -31.82
N ALA A 41 42.50 -34.76 -31.64
CA ALA A 41 41.98 -33.78 -32.59
C ALA A 41 40.46 -33.58 -32.67
N LEU A 42 39.99 -32.74 -31.74
CA LEU A 42 39.12 -31.57 -31.93
C LEU A 42 38.32 -31.52 -33.25
N SER A 43 37.02 -31.74 -33.13
CA SER A 43 36.01 -31.17 -34.03
C SER A 43 35.02 -30.38 -33.17
N THR A 44 34.94 -29.09 -33.46
CA THR A 44 34.02 -28.12 -32.88
C THR A 44 32.57 -28.51 -33.20
N ALA A 45 31.90 -29.13 -32.23
CA ALA A 45 30.44 -29.17 -32.21
C ALA A 45 29.95 -27.97 -31.39
N ALA A 46 29.27 -27.06 -32.08
CA ALA A 46 28.57 -25.94 -31.48
C ALA A 46 27.63 -26.46 -30.39
N VAL A 47 27.93 -26.10 -29.14
CA VAL A 47 26.97 -26.19 -28.05
C VAL A 47 25.98 -25.07 -28.30
N THR A 48 24.78 -25.46 -28.72
CA THR A 48 23.60 -24.61 -28.70
C THR A 48 23.47 -24.02 -27.31
N GLU A 49 23.62 -22.69 -27.20
CA GLU A 49 23.16 -21.92 -26.05
C GLU A 49 21.66 -22.20 -25.90
N GLU A 50 21.31 -23.13 -25.01
CA GLU A 50 19.96 -23.21 -24.49
C GLU A 50 19.66 -21.89 -23.81
N ASN A 51 18.61 -21.24 -24.32
CA ASN A 51 17.99 -20.05 -23.78
C ASN A 51 17.98 -20.08 -22.25
N LEU A 52 18.82 -19.25 -21.62
CA LEU A 52 18.51 -18.69 -20.32
C LEU A 52 17.22 -17.89 -20.53
N SER A 53 16.07 -18.48 -20.22
CA SER A 53 14.84 -17.73 -20.10
C SER A 53 15.11 -16.65 -19.07
N LEU A 54 15.23 -15.40 -19.51
CA LEU A 54 15.04 -14.26 -18.62
C LEU A 54 13.69 -14.53 -17.96
N ALA A 55 13.68 -14.77 -16.65
CA ALA A 55 12.42 -14.93 -15.92
C ALA A 55 11.55 -13.73 -16.28
N GLU A 56 10.45 -13.96 -16.98
CA GLU A 56 9.56 -12.87 -17.37
C GLU A 56 9.07 -12.21 -16.09
N ASN A 57 9.28 -10.91 -15.98
CA ASN A 57 8.73 -10.14 -14.88
C ASN A 57 7.20 -10.14 -15.03
N THR A 58 6.52 -10.76 -14.08
CA THR A 58 5.05 -10.90 -14.01
C THR A 58 4.47 -10.09 -12.85
N GLU A 59 5.22 -9.12 -12.33
CA GLU A 59 4.76 -8.25 -11.27
C GLU A 59 3.51 -7.46 -11.71
N ARG A 60 2.54 -7.34 -10.80
CA ARG A 60 1.24 -6.71 -11.07
C ARG A 60 1.01 -5.54 -10.12
N TYR A 61 0.67 -4.40 -10.71
CA TYR A 61 0.35 -3.16 -10.03
C TYR A 61 -1.02 -2.68 -10.50
N GLN A 62 -1.77 -2.06 -9.59
CA GLN A 62 -3.04 -1.42 -9.93
C GLN A 62 -2.79 -0.23 -10.87
N ASP A 63 -3.65 0.00 -11.86
CA ASP A 63 -3.59 1.22 -12.67
C ASP A 63 -3.74 2.46 -11.76
N GLN A 64 -2.77 3.38 -11.85
CA GLN A 64 -2.74 4.60 -11.04
C GLN A 64 -2.78 5.81 -11.97
N PRO A 65 -3.94 6.25 -12.48
CA PRO A 65 -4.03 7.50 -13.21
C PRO A 65 -3.76 8.71 -12.29
N ASP A 66 -3.21 9.78 -12.87
CA ASP A 66 -3.04 11.03 -12.14
C ASP A 66 -4.41 11.69 -11.89
N GLN A 67 -4.61 12.26 -10.70
CA GLN A 67 -5.85 12.95 -10.35
C GLN A 67 -6.09 14.16 -11.29
N PRO A 68 -7.31 14.31 -11.84
CA PRO A 68 -7.61 15.39 -12.75
C PRO A 68 -7.67 16.73 -12.02
N VAL A 69 -7.39 17.81 -12.76
CA VAL A 69 -7.73 19.17 -12.34
C VAL A 69 -9.24 19.35 -12.38
N LYS A 70 -9.82 19.87 -11.29
CA LYS A 70 -11.25 20.13 -11.14
C LYS A 70 -11.54 21.62 -11.04
N SER A 71 -12.62 22.07 -11.69
CA SER A 71 -13.14 23.43 -11.54
C SER A 71 -14.01 23.53 -10.29
N VAL A 72 -13.68 24.42 -9.35
CA VAL A 72 -14.46 24.63 -8.12
C VAL A 72 -15.88 25.09 -8.42
N ALA A 73 -16.06 25.83 -9.52
CA ALA A 73 -17.38 26.31 -9.93
C ALA A 73 -18.33 25.18 -10.35
N GLN A 74 -17.81 24.00 -10.70
CA GLN A 74 -18.58 22.83 -11.12
C GLN A 74 -18.60 21.75 -10.03
N GLU A 75 -17.44 21.44 -9.48
CA GLU A 75 -17.26 20.40 -8.47
C GLU A 75 -16.40 20.98 -7.33
N PRO A 76 -16.99 21.66 -6.33
CA PRO A 76 -16.23 22.32 -5.27
C PRO A 76 -15.76 21.37 -4.17
N VAL A 77 -16.11 20.09 -4.22
CA VAL A 77 -15.93 19.13 -3.12
C VAL A 77 -15.04 17.97 -3.56
N SER A 78 -14.06 17.66 -2.72
CA SER A 78 -13.20 16.49 -2.84
C SER A 78 -13.31 15.65 -1.58
N THR A 79 -13.63 14.36 -1.71
CA THR A 79 -13.78 13.42 -0.59
C THR A 79 -12.85 12.23 -0.79
N PHE A 80 -12.13 11.82 0.26
CA PHE A 80 -11.22 10.68 0.25
C PHE A 80 -11.13 10.00 1.62
N SER A 81 -10.69 8.74 1.64
CA SER A 81 -10.42 7.98 2.88
C SER A 81 -9.10 8.42 3.53
N ILE A 82 -8.97 8.22 4.84
CA ILE A 82 -7.71 8.50 5.55
C ILE A 82 -6.66 7.40 5.32
N ASP A 83 -7.11 6.24 4.83
CA ASP A 83 -6.30 5.04 4.72
C ASP A 83 -5.12 5.25 3.76
N VAL A 84 -3.91 5.05 4.28
CA VAL A 84 -2.66 5.23 3.55
C VAL A 84 -1.72 4.08 3.90
N ASP A 85 -1.38 3.32 2.86
CA ASP A 85 -0.34 2.30 2.93
C ASP A 85 1.05 2.94 2.74
N THR A 86 2.10 2.13 2.88
CA THR A 86 3.46 2.60 2.64
C THR A 86 4.31 1.63 1.82
N GLY A 87 3.69 0.65 1.18
CA GLY A 87 4.40 -0.38 0.41
C GLY A 87 5.11 0.18 -0.81
N SER A 88 4.51 1.17 -1.47
CA SER A 88 5.06 1.78 -2.68
C SER A 88 6.46 2.38 -2.47
N TYR A 89 6.72 3.05 -1.34
CA TYR A 89 8.04 3.63 -1.06
C TYR A 89 9.14 2.56 -0.99
N ALA A 90 8.91 1.48 -0.25
CA ALA A 90 9.87 0.39 -0.11
C ALA A 90 10.08 -0.34 -1.44
N ASN A 91 9.03 -0.49 -2.25
CA ASN A 91 9.12 -1.10 -3.57
C ASN A 91 9.91 -0.22 -4.56
N VAL A 92 9.67 1.10 -4.54
CA VAL A 92 10.46 2.08 -5.30
C VAL A 92 11.92 2.05 -4.87
N ARG A 93 12.21 1.97 -3.57
CA ARG A 93 13.58 1.80 -3.04
C ARG A 93 14.23 0.56 -3.62
N ARG A 94 13.54 -0.58 -3.65
CA ARG A 94 14.04 -1.83 -4.26
C ARG A 94 14.40 -1.65 -5.73
N PHE A 95 13.53 -1.05 -6.53
CA PHE A 95 13.81 -0.80 -7.96
C PHE A 95 15.07 0.04 -8.14
N LEU A 96 15.13 1.20 -7.46
CA LEU A 96 16.23 2.14 -7.62
C LEU A 96 17.56 1.59 -7.10
N THR A 97 17.54 0.84 -5.99
CA THR A 97 18.76 0.20 -5.45
C THR A 97 19.24 -0.96 -6.31
N SER A 98 18.35 -1.59 -7.08
CA SER A 98 18.66 -2.60 -8.10
C SER A 98 19.07 -2.00 -9.45
N GLY A 99 19.17 -0.68 -9.55
CA GLY A 99 19.56 0.02 -10.78
C GLY A 99 18.46 0.10 -11.84
N GLN A 100 17.20 -0.07 -11.43
CA GLN A 100 16.02 -0.05 -12.30
C GLN A 100 15.10 1.12 -11.97
N GLN A 101 14.40 1.64 -12.99
CA GLN A 101 13.31 2.59 -12.76
C GLN A 101 12.03 1.82 -12.41
N PRO A 102 11.26 2.26 -11.40
CA PRO A 102 9.97 1.63 -11.11
C PRO A 102 8.98 1.90 -12.27
N PRO A 103 8.06 0.95 -12.56
CA PRO A 103 6.92 1.26 -13.43
C PRO A 103 6.05 2.34 -12.78
N LYS A 104 5.38 3.17 -13.60
CA LYS A 104 4.54 4.29 -13.13
C LYS A 104 3.54 3.86 -12.05
N ASP A 105 2.92 2.70 -12.26
CA ASP A 105 1.86 2.18 -11.41
C ASP A 105 2.35 1.64 -10.05
N ALA A 106 3.64 1.34 -9.92
CA ALA A 106 4.25 1.00 -8.62
C ALA A 106 4.53 2.24 -7.75
N VAL A 107 4.38 3.45 -8.29
CA VAL A 107 4.67 4.71 -7.60
C VAL A 107 3.36 5.37 -7.17
N ARG A 108 2.96 5.16 -5.92
CA ARG A 108 1.77 5.77 -5.30
C ARG A 108 2.20 7.00 -4.51
N ILE A 109 1.75 8.18 -4.93
CA ILE A 109 2.30 9.45 -4.44
C ILE A 109 1.98 9.64 -2.94
N GLU A 110 0.76 9.34 -2.54
CA GLU A 110 0.26 9.42 -1.18
C GLU A 110 1.01 8.47 -0.24
N GLU A 111 1.35 7.26 -0.67
CA GLU A 111 2.11 6.31 0.15
C GLU A 111 3.56 6.79 0.36
N ILE A 112 4.16 7.41 -0.66
CA ILE A 112 5.51 7.99 -0.57
C ILE A 112 5.50 9.22 0.35
N VAL A 113 4.48 10.07 0.27
CA VAL A 113 4.30 11.21 1.18
C VAL A 113 4.11 10.71 2.61
N ASN A 114 3.26 9.71 2.83
CA ASN A 114 2.93 9.19 4.17
C ASN A 114 3.91 8.14 4.72
N TYR A 115 4.99 7.83 3.99
CA TYR A 115 6.05 6.96 4.50
C TYR A 115 6.84 7.60 5.66
N PHE A 116 6.89 8.94 5.72
CA PHE A 116 7.71 9.68 6.70
C PHE A 116 6.93 10.04 7.96
N PRO A 117 7.59 10.06 9.13
CA PRO A 117 7.03 10.67 10.33
C PRO A 117 7.00 12.20 10.18
N TYR A 118 5.88 12.80 10.56
CA TYR A 118 5.69 14.25 10.63
C TYR A 118 5.59 14.72 12.08
N ASN A 119 6.05 15.92 12.37
CA ASN A 119 6.10 16.49 13.72
C ASN A 119 4.93 17.44 13.98
N TYR A 120 3.74 17.03 13.56
CA TYR A 120 2.53 17.80 13.80
C TYR A 120 2.19 17.88 15.29
N PRO A 121 1.76 19.05 15.81
CA PRO A 121 1.34 19.13 17.20
C PRO A 121 0.18 18.18 17.52
N LEU A 122 0.27 17.49 18.66
CA LEU A 122 -0.81 16.63 19.16
C LEU A 122 -2.06 17.46 19.49
N PRO A 123 -3.28 16.86 19.42
CA PRO A 123 -4.50 17.55 19.82
C PRO A 123 -4.48 17.92 21.31
N THR A 124 -4.95 19.13 21.62
CA THR A 124 -4.94 19.70 22.98
C THR A 124 -6.32 19.64 23.66
N ASP A 125 -7.37 19.21 22.95
CA ASP A 125 -8.76 19.35 23.38
C ASP A 125 -9.54 18.03 23.44
N ASN A 126 -8.91 16.98 23.97
CA ASN A 126 -9.46 15.63 24.17
C ASN A 126 -9.98 14.92 22.89
N ARG A 127 -9.90 15.56 21.72
CA ARG A 127 -10.23 14.94 20.43
C ARG A 127 -9.17 13.89 20.06
N PRO A 128 -9.55 12.81 19.36
CA PRO A 128 -8.63 11.72 19.03
C PRO A 128 -7.49 12.14 18.09
N PHE A 129 -7.65 13.25 17.36
CA PHE A 129 -6.64 13.79 16.46
C PHE A 129 -6.78 15.32 16.28
N ALA A 130 -5.72 15.94 15.79
CA ALA A 130 -5.68 17.35 15.36
C ALA A 130 -5.56 17.45 13.83
N VAL A 131 -6.07 18.54 13.25
CA VAL A 131 -5.95 18.85 11.83
C VAL A 131 -5.10 20.12 11.67
N HIS A 132 -4.05 20.05 10.87
CA HIS A 132 -3.07 21.10 10.64
C HIS A 132 -3.02 21.47 9.18
N THR A 133 -3.18 22.75 8.87
CA THR A 133 -3.14 23.24 7.50
C THR A 133 -2.05 24.27 7.32
N GLU A 134 -1.29 24.15 6.23
CA GLU A 134 -0.37 25.20 5.78
C GLU A 134 -0.61 25.46 4.29
N THR A 135 -0.51 26.71 3.88
CA THR A 135 -0.57 27.09 2.47
C THR A 135 0.72 27.81 2.06
N ILE A 136 1.34 27.33 0.99
CA ILE A 136 2.55 27.91 0.42
C ILE A 136 2.37 28.20 -1.07
N ASP A 137 3.26 29.00 -1.65
CA ASP A 137 3.33 29.17 -3.09
C ASP A 137 3.74 27.84 -3.76
N SER A 138 2.96 27.38 -4.74
CA SER A 138 3.27 26.12 -5.44
C SER A 138 4.47 26.32 -6.36
N PRO A 139 5.49 25.44 -6.32
CA PRO A 139 6.57 25.47 -7.30
C PRO A 139 6.22 24.77 -8.63
N TRP A 140 5.11 24.02 -8.68
CA TRP A 140 4.73 23.22 -9.85
C TRP A 140 4.07 24.06 -10.94
N GLN A 141 3.22 25.02 -10.56
CA GLN A 141 2.48 25.86 -11.50
C GLN A 141 2.56 27.35 -11.09
N PRO A 142 2.80 28.28 -12.04
CA PRO A 142 2.82 29.71 -11.75
C PRO A 142 1.46 30.28 -11.29
N GLU A 143 1.43 30.95 -10.14
CA GLU A 143 0.23 31.50 -9.48
C GLU A 143 -0.56 30.49 -8.63
N ALA A 144 -0.32 29.18 -8.78
CA ALA A 144 -0.87 28.18 -7.89
C ALA A 144 -0.36 28.29 -6.44
N LYS A 145 -1.17 27.77 -5.51
CA LYS A 145 -0.82 27.54 -4.11
C LYS A 145 -0.86 26.05 -3.81
N LEU A 146 -0.01 25.61 -2.90
CA LEU A 146 -0.05 24.27 -2.33
C LEU A 146 -0.66 24.35 -0.93
N ILE A 147 -1.74 23.61 -0.69
CA ILE A 147 -2.33 23.43 0.62
C ILE A 147 -1.94 22.06 1.14
N LYS A 148 -1.20 22.01 2.25
CA LYS A 148 -0.97 20.78 3.01
C LYS A 148 -2.02 20.64 4.10
N ILE A 149 -2.64 19.47 4.18
CA ILE A 149 -3.50 19.04 5.28
C ILE A 149 -2.77 17.90 5.98
N GLY A 150 -2.43 18.08 7.25
CA GLY A 150 -1.88 17.03 8.12
C GLY A 150 -2.86 16.68 9.22
N ILE A 151 -3.09 15.41 9.46
CA ILE A 151 -3.88 14.89 10.58
C ILE A 151 -2.92 14.17 11.52
N GLN A 152 -3.01 14.46 12.81
CA GLN A 152 -2.16 13.85 13.84
C GLN A 152 -3.01 13.22 14.93
N ALA A 153 -2.97 11.89 15.04
CA ALA A 153 -3.60 11.17 16.13
C ALA A 153 -2.89 11.41 17.47
N GLN A 154 -3.66 11.32 18.56
CA GLN A 154 -3.12 11.20 19.90
C GLN A 154 -2.18 10.00 19.98
N ASP A 155 -1.04 10.18 20.65
CA ASP A 155 -0.13 9.08 20.98
C ASP A 155 -0.54 8.48 22.32
N THR A 156 -1.31 7.39 22.29
CA THR A 156 -1.56 6.59 23.49
C THR A 156 -0.35 5.70 23.75
N ALA A 157 0.23 5.78 24.94
CA ALA A 157 1.43 5.05 25.28
C ALA A 157 1.27 3.54 25.04
N LYS A 158 2.30 2.88 24.49
CA LYS A 158 2.33 1.41 24.22
C LYS A 158 1.92 0.53 25.42
N LYS A 159 1.99 1.06 26.65
CA LYS A 159 1.58 0.37 27.89
C LYS A 159 0.07 0.19 28.01
N ASP A 160 -0.72 1.02 27.33
CA ASP A 160 -2.18 1.03 27.41
C ASP A 160 -2.83 0.25 26.25
N LEU A 161 -2.03 -0.39 25.37
CA LEU A 161 -2.55 -1.22 24.28
C LEU A 161 -3.30 -2.44 24.85
N PRO A 162 -4.50 -2.75 24.34
CA PRO A 162 -5.22 -3.94 24.76
C PRO A 162 -4.48 -5.23 24.30
N PRO A 163 -4.77 -6.42 24.85
CA PRO A 163 -4.12 -7.65 24.43
C PRO A 163 -4.39 -7.95 22.95
N ALA A 164 -3.39 -8.49 22.25
CA ALA A 164 -3.49 -8.84 20.84
C ALA A 164 -3.59 -10.35 20.62
N ASN A 165 -4.39 -10.75 19.63
CA ASN A 165 -4.46 -12.08 19.05
C ASN A 165 -4.05 -11.97 17.59
N LEU A 166 -2.84 -12.43 17.29
CA LEU A 166 -2.22 -12.34 15.97
C LEU A 166 -2.17 -13.72 15.31
N VAL A 167 -2.70 -13.81 14.11
CA VAL A 167 -2.57 -15.01 13.27
C VAL A 167 -1.56 -14.71 12.18
N PHE A 168 -0.42 -15.40 12.18
CA PHE A 168 0.54 -15.36 11.10
C PHE A 168 0.09 -16.36 10.04
N LEU A 169 -0.34 -15.86 8.89
CA LEU A 169 -0.68 -16.66 7.72
C LEU A 169 0.49 -16.53 6.74
N VAL A 170 1.26 -17.59 6.56
CA VAL A 170 2.55 -17.54 5.87
C VAL A 170 2.54 -18.40 4.62
N ASP A 171 2.85 -17.78 3.49
CA ASP A 171 3.14 -18.47 2.24
C ASP A 171 4.47 -19.22 2.36
N VAL A 172 4.42 -20.53 2.17
CA VAL A 172 5.61 -21.39 2.12
C VAL A 172 5.71 -22.12 0.79
N SER A 173 5.09 -21.59 -0.27
CA SER A 173 5.18 -22.15 -1.61
C SER A 173 6.62 -22.13 -2.15
N SER A 174 6.86 -22.88 -3.21
CA SER A 174 8.20 -22.99 -3.79
C SER A 174 8.76 -21.66 -4.33
N SER A 175 7.90 -20.70 -4.68
CA SER A 175 8.34 -19.36 -5.10
C SER A 175 8.97 -18.56 -3.96
N MET A 176 8.74 -18.96 -2.70
CA MET A 176 9.20 -18.26 -1.50
C MET A 176 10.63 -18.61 -1.06
N ASP A 177 11.38 -19.43 -1.81
CA ASP A 177 12.70 -19.95 -1.41
C ASP A 177 13.86 -18.93 -1.51
N GLU A 178 13.62 -17.74 -2.05
CA GLU A 178 14.63 -16.69 -2.21
C GLU A 178 14.90 -15.92 -0.90
N GLU A 179 16.12 -15.40 -0.69
CA GLU A 179 16.54 -14.71 0.55
C GLU A 179 15.66 -13.50 0.94
N ASN A 180 15.09 -12.80 -0.06
CA ASN A 180 14.16 -11.68 0.11
C ASN A 180 12.69 -12.11 0.26
N LYS A 181 12.40 -13.41 0.38
CA LYS A 181 11.08 -14.02 0.58
C LYS A 181 11.00 -14.75 1.94
N LEU A 182 10.82 -16.08 1.99
CA LEU A 182 10.58 -16.80 3.26
C LEU A 182 11.68 -16.58 4.31
N PRO A 183 12.99 -16.55 3.99
CA PRO A 183 14.03 -16.19 4.95
C PRO A 183 13.83 -14.79 5.54
N LEU A 184 13.40 -13.81 4.74
CA LEU A 184 13.06 -12.46 5.21
C LEU A 184 11.76 -12.44 6.01
N VAL A 185 10.77 -13.25 5.65
CA VAL A 185 9.55 -13.48 6.46
C VAL A 185 9.92 -14.01 7.83
N GLN A 186 10.78 -15.03 7.91
CA GLN A 186 11.25 -15.59 9.18
C GLN A 186 11.94 -14.51 10.04
N LYS A 187 12.85 -13.71 9.46
CA LYS A 187 13.49 -12.58 10.16
C LYS A 187 12.44 -11.59 10.68
N THR A 188 11.45 -11.24 9.86
CA THR A 188 10.35 -10.34 10.21
C THR A 188 9.51 -10.89 11.38
N LEU A 189 9.07 -12.14 11.32
CA LEU A 189 8.27 -12.76 12.39
C LEU A 189 9.06 -12.95 13.69
N ARG A 190 10.37 -13.20 13.62
CA ARG A 190 11.25 -13.21 14.81
C ARG A 190 11.29 -11.84 15.49
N ILE A 191 11.43 -10.75 14.72
CA ILE A 191 11.40 -9.38 15.24
C ILE A 191 10.08 -9.10 15.96
N LEU A 192 8.95 -9.49 15.36
CA LEU A 192 7.63 -9.32 15.95
C LEU A 192 7.49 -10.15 17.24
N THR A 193 7.92 -11.42 17.21
CA THR A 193 7.87 -12.33 18.37
C THR A 193 8.58 -11.76 19.59
N GLN A 194 9.70 -11.06 19.38
CA GLN A 194 10.42 -10.43 20.48
C GLN A 194 9.67 -9.26 21.14
N GLN A 195 8.74 -8.63 20.42
CA GLN A 195 7.94 -7.51 20.91
C GLN A 195 6.63 -7.92 21.58
N LEU A 196 6.25 -9.20 21.46
CA LEU A 196 5.04 -9.73 22.09
C LEU A 196 5.10 -9.62 23.61
N ARG A 197 3.94 -9.32 24.20
CA ARG A 197 3.74 -9.27 25.65
C ARG A 197 3.12 -10.58 26.14
N PRO A 198 3.22 -10.91 27.43
CA PRO A 198 2.66 -12.15 27.97
C PRO A 198 1.16 -12.36 27.71
N GLN A 199 0.40 -11.28 27.65
CA GLN A 199 -1.04 -11.30 27.36
C GLN A 199 -1.39 -11.48 25.87
N ASP A 200 -0.42 -11.27 24.97
CA ASP A 200 -0.64 -11.42 23.53
C ASP A 200 -0.64 -12.91 23.16
N LYS A 201 -1.29 -13.25 22.05
CA LYS A 201 -1.35 -14.61 21.50
C LYS A 201 -0.90 -14.63 20.05
N VAL A 202 -0.21 -15.69 19.67
CA VAL A 202 0.17 -15.97 18.28
C VAL A 202 -0.34 -17.34 17.86
N THR A 203 -0.91 -17.39 16.66
CA THR A 203 -1.17 -18.61 15.90
C THR A 203 -0.34 -18.56 14.62
N LEU A 204 0.28 -19.66 14.20
CA LEU A 204 1.03 -19.74 12.94
C LEU A 204 0.38 -20.77 12.04
N ILE A 205 -0.03 -20.32 10.86
CA ILE A 205 -0.60 -21.13 9.80
C ILE A 205 0.28 -20.95 8.57
N THR A 206 0.57 -22.04 7.89
CA THR A 206 1.28 -22.01 6.60
C THR A 206 0.37 -22.47 5.49
N TYR A 207 0.62 -21.98 4.28
CA TYR A 207 -0.02 -22.52 3.10
C TYR A 207 0.95 -22.69 1.94
N ALA A 208 0.76 -23.81 1.25
CA ALA A 208 1.37 -24.18 0.00
C ALA A 208 0.45 -25.20 -0.67
N SER A 209 0.84 -26.48 -0.79
CA SER A 209 -0.04 -27.56 -1.25
C SER A 209 -1.03 -27.96 -0.13
N GLY A 210 -1.93 -27.05 0.23
CA GLY A 210 -2.82 -27.13 1.40
C GLY A 210 -2.34 -26.27 2.56
N GLU A 211 -3.05 -26.36 3.69
CA GLU A 211 -2.84 -25.55 4.88
C GLU A 211 -2.41 -26.38 6.10
N ASP A 212 -1.54 -25.81 6.95
CA ASP A 212 -1.10 -26.45 8.21
C ASP A 212 -1.14 -25.48 9.39
N LEU A 213 -1.68 -25.94 10.51
CA LEU A 213 -1.66 -25.24 11.79
C LEU A 213 -0.34 -25.58 12.52
N VAL A 214 0.73 -24.92 12.10
CA VAL A 214 2.09 -25.13 12.63
C VAL A 214 2.20 -24.78 14.11
N LEU A 215 1.49 -23.74 14.55
CA LEU A 215 1.44 -23.33 15.96
C LEU A 215 0.01 -22.99 16.37
N PRO A 216 -0.62 -23.75 17.29
CA PRO A 216 -1.90 -23.36 17.88
C PRO A 216 -1.75 -22.07 18.72
N PRO A 217 -2.86 -21.41 19.12
CA PRO A 217 -2.79 -20.19 19.90
C PRO A 217 -1.86 -20.29 21.12
N THR A 218 -0.75 -19.58 21.07
CA THR A 218 0.36 -19.65 22.03
C THR A 218 0.62 -18.28 22.62
N SER A 219 0.88 -18.21 23.93
CA SER A 219 1.14 -16.93 24.62
C SER A 219 2.44 -16.29 24.12
N GLY A 220 2.45 -14.96 24.03
CA GLY A 220 3.66 -14.17 23.77
C GLY A 220 4.73 -14.30 24.85
N ALA A 221 4.43 -14.91 26.01
CA ALA A 221 5.44 -15.30 26.99
C ALA A 221 6.28 -16.48 26.52
N ASP A 222 5.72 -17.38 25.70
CA ASP A 222 6.35 -18.62 25.25
C ASP A 222 7.17 -18.40 23.96
N LYS A 223 8.05 -17.38 24.00
CA LYS A 223 8.82 -16.92 22.83
C LYS A 223 9.61 -18.03 22.16
N GLU A 224 10.26 -18.90 22.93
CA GLU A 224 11.06 -20.00 22.38
C GLU A 224 10.22 -21.00 21.56
N THR A 225 8.98 -21.25 21.97
CA THR A 225 8.05 -22.11 21.23
C THR A 225 7.64 -21.45 19.91
N ILE A 226 7.33 -20.15 19.93
CA ILE A 226 6.98 -19.39 18.72
C ILE A 226 8.16 -19.34 17.75
N LEU A 227 9.37 -19.02 18.25
CA LEU A 227 10.59 -18.99 17.45
C LEU A 227 10.89 -20.37 16.85
N SER A 228 10.78 -21.44 17.64
CA SER A 228 10.98 -22.80 17.14
C SER A 228 10.00 -23.21 16.03
N ALA A 229 8.78 -22.66 16.02
CA ALA A 229 7.81 -22.88 14.95
C ALA A 229 8.20 -22.12 13.67
N ILE A 230 8.63 -20.86 13.80
CA ILE A 230 9.13 -20.04 12.68
C ILE A 230 10.36 -20.70 12.03
N ASP A 231 11.24 -21.29 12.82
CA ASP A 231 12.51 -21.88 12.37
C ASP A 231 12.33 -23.16 11.55
N LYS A 232 11.15 -23.77 11.63
CA LYS A 232 10.77 -24.97 10.89
C LYS A 232 10.14 -24.67 9.52
N LEU A 233 9.78 -23.41 9.25
CA LEU A 233 9.20 -23.02 7.96
C LEU A 233 10.19 -23.32 6.82
N ARG A 234 9.71 -23.98 5.76
CA ARG A 234 10.50 -24.34 4.58
C ARG A 234 9.64 -24.14 3.34
N ALA A 235 10.23 -23.58 2.29
CA ALA A 235 9.56 -23.40 1.01
C ALA A 235 9.35 -24.76 0.33
N GLY A 236 8.18 -24.99 -0.26
CA GLY A 236 7.86 -26.17 -1.06
C GLY A 236 6.37 -26.34 -1.30
N GLY A 237 6.01 -26.93 -2.45
CA GLY A 237 4.62 -27.17 -2.85
C GLY A 237 4.06 -26.11 -3.82
N ALA A 238 2.83 -26.36 -4.28
CA ALA A 238 1.96 -25.43 -5.01
C ALA A 238 1.26 -24.47 -4.03
N THR A 239 0.24 -23.68 -4.40
CA THR A 239 -0.36 -22.65 -3.51
C THR A 239 -1.90 -22.66 -3.43
N ASP A 240 -2.50 -23.29 -2.42
CA ASP A 240 -3.93 -23.18 -2.14
C ASP A 240 -4.20 -22.11 -1.05
N GLY A 241 -4.43 -20.87 -1.48
CA GLY A 241 -4.53 -19.72 -0.57
C GLY A 241 -5.90 -19.51 0.09
N GLU A 242 -7.00 -19.96 -0.52
CA GLU A 242 -8.36 -19.66 -0.02
C GLU A 242 -8.68 -20.47 1.25
N SER A 243 -8.39 -21.77 1.26
CA SER A 243 -8.61 -22.65 2.41
C SER A 243 -7.82 -22.17 3.64
N ALA A 244 -6.58 -21.76 3.43
CA ALA A 244 -5.71 -21.23 4.47
C ALA A 244 -6.24 -19.92 5.07
N LEU A 245 -6.79 -19.04 4.23
CA LEU A 245 -7.40 -17.80 4.69
C LEU A 245 -8.68 -18.07 5.50
N GLN A 246 -9.49 -19.04 5.10
CA GLN A 246 -10.64 -19.49 5.90
C GLN A 246 -10.19 -20.03 7.27
N MET A 247 -9.18 -20.90 7.29
CA MET A 247 -8.60 -21.44 8.52
C MET A 247 -8.05 -20.31 9.42
N ALA A 248 -7.39 -19.30 8.84
CA ALA A 248 -6.87 -18.17 9.60
C ALA A 248 -7.96 -17.42 10.34
N TYR A 249 -9.09 -17.13 9.68
CA TYR A 249 -10.25 -16.52 10.35
C TYR A 249 -10.86 -17.43 11.42
N GLU A 250 -10.96 -18.75 11.17
CA GLU A 250 -11.47 -19.69 12.17
C GLU A 250 -10.59 -19.73 13.42
N GLN A 251 -9.27 -19.79 13.26
CA GLN A 251 -8.34 -19.81 14.40
C GLN A 251 -8.32 -18.47 15.13
N ALA A 252 -8.38 -17.35 14.39
CA ALA A 252 -8.53 -16.02 14.99
C ALA A 252 -9.78 -15.94 15.86
N GLN A 253 -10.92 -16.47 15.40
CA GLN A 253 -12.16 -16.49 16.17
C GLN A 253 -12.11 -17.43 17.38
N LYS A 254 -11.45 -18.60 17.27
CA LYS A 254 -11.26 -19.52 18.41
C LYS A 254 -10.43 -18.89 19.53
N ALA A 255 -9.44 -18.07 19.18
CA ALA A 255 -8.57 -17.38 20.12
C ALA A 255 -8.98 -15.93 20.42
N PHE A 256 -10.18 -15.53 19.98
CA PHE A 256 -10.62 -14.14 19.97
C PHE A 256 -10.48 -13.46 21.32
N VAL A 257 -9.99 -12.23 21.31
CA VAL A 257 -9.84 -11.38 22.50
C VAL A 257 -10.90 -10.28 22.45
N PRO A 258 -11.95 -10.33 23.29
CA PRO A 258 -12.95 -9.26 23.38
C PRO A 258 -12.31 -7.94 23.81
N ASN A 259 -12.65 -6.86 23.11
CA ASN A 259 -12.04 -5.53 23.28
C ASN A 259 -10.50 -5.53 23.13
N GLY A 260 -9.95 -6.58 22.52
CA GLY A 260 -8.55 -6.71 22.15
C GLY A 260 -8.35 -6.49 20.66
N ILE A 261 -7.08 -6.56 20.25
CA ILE A 261 -6.79 -6.60 18.81
C ILE A 261 -6.91 -8.04 18.32
N ASN A 262 -7.62 -8.27 17.23
CA ASN A 262 -7.66 -9.55 16.54
C ASN A 262 -7.27 -9.31 15.09
N ARG A 263 -6.11 -9.83 14.67
CA ARG A 263 -5.56 -9.51 13.35
C ARG A 263 -4.87 -10.70 12.70
N ILE A 264 -5.11 -10.87 11.41
CA ILE A 264 -4.35 -11.76 10.53
C ILE A 264 -3.24 -10.93 9.88
N LEU A 265 -2.00 -11.44 9.92
CA LEU A 265 -0.86 -10.92 9.17
C LEU A 265 -0.52 -11.94 8.09
N LEU A 266 -0.91 -11.62 6.86
CA LEU A 266 -0.62 -12.42 5.69
C LEU A 266 0.76 -12.07 5.14
N ALA A 267 1.70 -13.01 5.10
CA ALA A 267 3.03 -12.85 4.53
C ALA A 267 3.17 -13.68 3.23
N THR A 268 3.34 -13.03 2.08
CA THR A 268 3.33 -13.67 0.75
C THR A 268 4.11 -12.86 -0.29
N ASP A 269 4.39 -13.44 -1.45
CA ASP A 269 4.81 -12.73 -2.67
C ASP A 269 3.62 -12.36 -3.58
N GLY A 270 2.39 -12.74 -3.19
CA GLY A 270 1.15 -12.36 -3.86
C GLY A 270 0.61 -13.40 -4.85
N ASP A 271 1.17 -14.61 -4.85
CA ASP A 271 0.69 -15.73 -5.66
C ASP A 271 -0.34 -16.60 -4.92
N PHE A 272 -1.52 -16.05 -4.63
CA PHE A 272 -2.65 -16.81 -4.03
C PHE A 272 -3.34 -17.78 -5.00
N ASN A 273 -2.89 -17.86 -6.26
CA ASN A 273 -3.72 -18.24 -7.40
C ASN A 273 -3.69 -19.73 -7.80
N VAL A 274 -3.21 -20.66 -6.97
CA VAL A 274 -3.40 -22.10 -7.26
C VAL A 274 -4.75 -22.55 -6.67
N GLY A 275 -5.83 -21.95 -7.19
CA GLY A 275 -7.24 -22.17 -6.81
C GLY A 275 -8.22 -21.51 -7.78
N VAL A 276 -9.52 -21.78 -7.64
CA VAL A 276 -10.60 -21.37 -8.59
C VAL A 276 -11.02 -19.89 -8.43
N SER A 277 -10.47 -19.19 -7.42
CA SER A 277 -11.01 -17.93 -6.93
C SER A 277 -10.23 -16.73 -7.45
N ASP A 278 -10.94 -15.79 -8.07
CA ASP A 278 -10.40 -14.50 -8.48
C ASP A 278 -10.24 -13.53 -7.30
N THR A 279 -9.48 -12.46 -7.48
CA THR A 279 -9.24 -11.41 -6.46
C THR A 279 -10.55 -10.89 -5.85
N GLU A 280 -11.63 -10.77 -6.63
CA GLU A 280 -12.93 -10.29 -6.17
C GLU A 280 -13.61 -11.26 -5.19
N THR A 281 -13.45 -12.56 -5.41
CA THR A 281 -13.93 -13.60 -4.50
C THR A 281 -13.21 -13.52 -3.15
N LEU A 282 -11.88 -13.38 -3.16
CA LEU A 282 -11.08 -13.21 -1.94
C LEU A 282 -11.47 -11.93 -1.19
N LYS A 283 -11.57 -10.80 -1.90
CA LYS A 283 -12.02 -9.52 -1.32
C LYS A 283 -13.40 -9.65 -0.67
N SER A 284 -14.35 -10.28 -1.36
CA SER A 284 -15.71 -10.48 -0.83
C SER A 284 -15.72 -11.34 0.43
N MET A 285 -14.92 -12.41 0.45
CA MET A 285 -14.77 -13.26 1.64
C MET A 285 -14.17 -12.47 2.81
N VAL A 286 -13.09 -11.73 2.57
CA VAL A 286 -12.42 -10.92 3.60
C VAL A 286 -13.34 -9.83 4.14
N ALA A 287 -14.05 -9.12 3.26
CA ALA A 287 -15.02 -8.07 3.62
C ALA A 287 -16.19 -8.61 4.47
N GLU A 288 -16.60 -9.86 4.28
CA GLU A 288 -17.58 -10.52 5.14
C GLU A 288 -16.96 -10.97 6.47
N LYS A 289 -15.80 -11.63 6.43
CA LYS A 289 -15.14 -12.17 7.62
C LYS A 289 -14.66 -11.08 8.58
N ARG A 290 -14.24 -9.91 8.08
CA ARG A 290 -13.84 -8.77 8.93
C ARG A 290 -14.93 -8.30 9.88
N LYS A 291 -16.21 -8.49 9.53
CA LYS A 291 -17.37 -8.16 10.39
C LYS A 291 -17.39 -8.94 11.70
N SER A 292 -16.61 -10.02 11.81
CA SER A 292 -16.39 -10.75 13.06
C SER A 292 -15.45 -10.02 14.05
N GLY A 293 -14.91 -8.86 13.66
CA GLY A 293 -13.95 -8.09 14.46
C GLY A 293 -12.50 -8.57 14.31
N VAL A 294 -12.19 -9.30 13.23
CA VAL A 294 -10.84 -9.76 12.90
C VAL A 294 -10.38 -9.02 11.64
N SER A 295 -9.38 -8.15 11.76
CA SER A 295 -8.83 -7.42 10.61
C SER A 295 -7.75 -8.24 9.88
N LEU A 296 -7.40 -7.89 8.64
CA LEU A 296 -6.34 -8.54 7.87
C LEU A 296 -5.40 -7.52 7.25
N SER A 297 -4.11 -7.62 7.58
CA SER A 297 -3.02 -6.86 6.93
C SER A 297 -2.16 -7.79 6.07
N THR A 298 -1.62 -7.26 4.98
CA THR A 298 -0.72 -8.00 4.08
C THR A 298 0.70 -7.45 4.13
N LEU A 299 1.68 -8.34 4.27
CA LEU A 299 3.11 -8.09 4.20
C LEU A 299 3.63 -8.75 2.92
N GLY A 300 3.97 -7.94 1.93
CA GLY A 300 4.50 -8.38 0.64
C GLY A 300 6.02 -8.57 0.69
N PHE A 301 6.51 -9.64 0.05
CA PHE A 301 7.93 -9.99 -0.01
C PHE A 301 8.35 -10.40 -1.43
N GLY A 302 9.65 -10.31 -1.73
CA GLY A 302 10.20 -10.80 -2.99
C GLY A 302 9.95 -9.92 -4.21
N MET A 303 10.30 -10.45 -5.39
CA MET A 303 10.20 -9.78 -6.69
C MET A 303 9.92 -10.78 -7.81
N GLY A 304 9.66 -10.29 -9.02
CA GLY A 304 9.51 -11.10 -10.24
C GLY A 304 8.09 -11.63 -10.47
N ASN A 305 7.43 -12.17 -9.44
CA ASN A 305 6.02 -12.60 -9.45
C ASN A 305 5.14 -11.79 -8.48
N TYR A 306 5.64 -10.63 -8.06
CA TYR A 306 5.05 -9.79 -7.02
C TYR A 306 3.67 -9.24 -7.42
N ASN A 307 2.63 -9.52 -6.63
CA ASN A 307 1.26 -9.10 -6.93
C ASN A 307 0.73 -8.08 -5.92
N GLU A 308 1.22 -6.84 -6.02
CA GLU A 308 0.80 -5.71 -5.19
C GLU A 308 -0.71 -5.50 -5.27
N ASP A 309 -1.26 -5.49 -6.49
CA ASP A 309 -2.67 -5.20 -6.76
C ASP A 309 -3.61 -6.08 -5.92
N MET A 310 -3.35 -7.38 -5.86
CA MET A 310 -4.15 -8.30 -5.06
C MET A 310 -3.95 -8.10 -3.56
N MET A 311 -2.69 -7.96 -3.10
CA MET A 311 -2.40 -7.84 -1.67
C MET A 311 -3.04 -6.58 -1.08
N GLU A 312 -2.91 -5.45 -1.78
CA GLU A 312 -3.50 -4.19 -1.33
C GLU A 312 -5.02 -4.27 -1.28
N GLN A 313 -5.66 -4.78 -2.33
CA GLN A 313 -7.12 -4.91 -2.33
C GLN A 313 -7.66 -5.86 -1.24
N ILE A 314 -6.89 -6.89 -0.88
CA ILE A 314 -7.24 -7.81 0.22
C ILE A 314 -7.04 -7.14 1.59
N ALA A 315 -5.97 -6.36 1.77
CA ALA A 315 -5.77 -5.59 3.01
C ALA A 315 -6.88 -4.55 3.23
N ASP A 316 -7.24 -3.82 2.17
CA ASP A 316 -8.34 -2.86 2.15
C ASP A 316 -9.69 -3.49 2.52
N ALA A 317 -9.98 -4.65 1.92
CA ALA A 317 -11.18 -5.41 2.24
C ALA A 317 -11.18 -5.94 3.68
N GLY A 318 -10.03 -5.96 4.36
CA GLY A 318 -9.82 -6.52 5.69
C GLY A 318 -9.67 -5.51 6.82
N ASP A 319 -9.90 -4.20 6.58
CA ASP A 319 -9.63 -3.12 7.54
C ASP A 319 -8.19 -3.17 8.07
N GLY A 320 -7.26 -3.58 7.20
CA GLY A 320 -5.85 -3.62 7.50
C GLY A 320 -5.06 -2.70 6.60
N ASN A 321 -3.78 -3.00 6.47
CA ASN A 321 -2.84 -2.19 5.71
C ASN A 321 -1.95 -3.12 4.91
N TYR A 322 -1.47 -2.61 3.80
CA TYR A 322 -0.49 -3.24 2.95
C TYR A 322 0.90 -2.63 3.20
N SER A 323 1.91 -3.49 3.26
CA SER A 323 3.30 -3.09 3.39
C SER A 323 4.19 -4.01 2.57
N TYR A 324 5.19 -3.45 1.91
CA TYR A 324 6.22 -4.21 1.20
C TYR A 324 7.50 -4.23 2.03
N ILE A 325 8.02 -5.43 2.30
CA ILE A 325 9.23 -5.64 3.10
C ILE A 325 10.36 -6.04 2.15
N ASP A 326 11.16 -5.07 1.73
CA ASP A 326 12.33 -5.28 0.87
C ASP A 326 13.59 -5.68 1.67
N ASN A 327 13.65 -5.33 2.96
CA ASN A 327 14.80 -5.60 3.82
C ASN A 327 14.44 -5.62 5.33
N GLU A 328 15.39 -6.00 6.18
CA GLU A 328 15.18 -6.11 7.64
C GLU A 328 14.96 -4.75 8.33
N LYS A 329 15.50 -3.65 7.80
CA LYS A 329 15.25 -2.29 8.32
C LYS A 329 13.79 -1.92 8.11
N GLU A 330 13.23 -2.22 6.94
CA GLU A 330 11.80 -2.04 6.65
C GLU A 330 10.94 -2.91 7.56
N ALA A 331 11.28 -4.20 7.71
CA ALA A 331 10.60 -5.10 8.64
C ALA A 331 10.51 -4.50 10.05
N LYS A 332 11.62 -3.97 10.57
CA LYS A 332 11.62 -3.30 11.89
C LYS A 332 10.70 -2.09 11.92
N LYS A 333 10.75 -1.22 10.89
CA LYS A 333 9.91 -0.02 10.80
C LYS A 333 8.42 -0.38 10.75
N VAL A 334 8.00 -1.27 9.84
CA VAL A 334 6.61 -1.69 9.69
C VAL A 334 6.08 -2.29 10.99
N LEU A 335 6.81 -3.22 11.60
CA LEU A 335 6.37 -3.87 12.83
C LEU A 335 6.35 -2.92 14.05
N GLN A 336 7.33 -2.02 14.19
CA GLN A 336 7.44 -1.16 15.37
C GLN A 336 6.55 0.09 15.32
N GLN A 337 6.35 0.65 14.12
CA GLN A 337 5.69 1.94 13.92
C GLN A 337 4.27 1.76 13.37
N GLN A 338 4.06 0.85 12.42
CA GLN A 338 2.77 0.72 11.73
C GLN A 338 1.86 -0.32 12.34
N LEU A 339 2.39 -1.49 12.73
CA LEU A 339 1.57 -2.44 13.48
C LEU A 339 1.19 -1.84 14.84
N THR A 340 2.12 -1.24 15.59
CA THR A 340 1.74 -0.65 16.89
C THR A 340 0.67 0.46 16.77
N SER A 341 0.75 1.33 15.76
CA SER A 341 -0.26 2.39 15.57
C SER A 341 -1.62 1.82 15.17
N THR A 342 -1.65 0.85 14.24
CA THR A 342 -2.89 0.22 13.74
C THR A 342 -3.56 -0.72 14.77
N LEU A 343 -2.83 -1.14 15.82
CA LEU A 343 -3.37 -1.93 16.92
C LEU A 343 -4.17 -1.09 17.94
N ALA A 344 -3.95 0.23 18.03
CA ALA A 344 -4.74 1.11 18.89
C ALA A 344 -5.50 2.15 18.09
N THR A 345 -6.65 1.74 17.55
CA THR A 345 -7.55 2.65 16.86
C THR A 345 -8.04 3.74 17.81
N VAL A 346 -7.79 5.01 17.47
CA VAL A 346 -8.30 6.18 18.21
C VAL A 346 -9.52 6.80 17.54
N ALA A 347 -9.70 6.57 16.24
CA ALA A 347 -10.95 6.84 15.54
C ALA A 347 -11.18 5.86 14.39
N GLN A 348 -12.44 5.53 14.17
CA GLN A 348 -12.89 4.58 13.15
C GLN A 348 -13.61 5.30 12.01
N ASP A 349 -13.61 4.69 10.82
CA ASP A 349 -14.39 5.15 9.67
C ASP A 349 -14.16 6.65 9.36
N VAL A 350 -12.88 7.01 9.21
CA VAL A 350 -12.45 8.40 9.08
C VAL A 350 -12.50 8.83 7.61
N LYS A 351 -13.40 9.77 7.31
CA LYS A 351 -13.59 10.37 5.99
C LYS A 351 -13.10 11.81 6.00
N ILE A 352 -12.35 12.21 4.99
CA ILE A 352 -11.90 13.58 4.80
C ILE A 352 -12.65 14.17 3.61
N GLN A 353 -13.21 15.37 3.79
CA GLN A 353 -13.82 16.14 2.73
C GLN A 353 -13.27 17.56 2.74
N VAL A 354 -12.79 18.02 1.60
CA VAL A 354 -12.38 19.41 1.39
C VAL A 354 -13.39 20.09 0.49
N GLU A 355 -14.05 21.12 1.00
CA GLU A 355 -14.97 21.97 0.25
C GLU A 355 -14.31 23.30 -0.06
N PHE A 356 -13.99 23.55 -1.32
CA PHE A 356 -13.34 24.75 -1.80
C PHE A 356 -14.33 25.89 -1.99
N ASN A 357 -13.90 27.09 -1.60
CA ASN A 357 -14.70 28.29 -1.73
C ASN A 357 -14.53 28.88 -3.15
N PRO A 358 -15.59 28.90 -3.99
CA PRO A 358 -15.51 29.41 -5.36
C PRO A 358 -15.19 30.91 -5.44
N ALA A 359 -15.34 31.67 -4.35
CA ALA A 359 -15.01 33.09 -4.32
C ALA A 359 -13.50 33.35 -4.28
N THR A 360 -12.71 32.35 -3.89
CA THR A 360 -11.27 32.46 -3.63
C THR A 360 -10.46 31.41 -4.37
N VAL A 361 -11.07 30.32 -4.83
CA VAL A 361 -10.42 29.22 -5.56
C VAL A 361 -11.15 28.97 -6.87
N LYS A 362 -10.39 28.95 -7.97
CA LYS A 362 -10.87 28.68 -9.33
C LYS A 362 -10.84 27.19 -9.65
N GLU A 363 -9.71 26.56 -9.38
CA GLU A 363 -9.39 25.18 -9.75
C GLU A 363 -8.60 24.52 -8.61
N TYR A 364 -8.69 23.20 -8.51
CA TYR A 364 -7.85 22.41 -7.61
C TYR A 364 -7.49 21.06 -8.21
N ARG A 365 -6.44 20.45 -7.66
CA ARG A 365 -6.04 19.07 -7.91
C ARG A 365 -5.61 18.44 -6.59
N LEU A 366 -6.13 17.25 -6.27
CA LEU A 366 -5.62 16.41 -5.20
C LEU A 366 -4.35 15.71 -5.69
N VAL A 367 -3.29 15.68 -4.90
CA VAL A 367 -2.03 15.04 -5.30
C VAL A 367 -1.99 13.62 -4.71
N GLY A 368 -2.10 12.61 -5.58
CA GLY A 368 -2.22 11.20 -5.18
C GLY A 368 -3.65 10.81 -4.79
N TYR A 369 -3.80 9.83 -3.89
CA TYR A 369 -5.07 9.31 -3.37
C TYR A 369 -6.04 8.82 -4.47
N THR A 370 -5.49 8.31 -5.57
CA THR A 370 -6.28 7.91 -6.75
C THR A 370 -7.28 6.80 -6.41
N ASN A 371 -6.83 5.72 -5.78
CA ASN A 371 -7.70 4.61 -5.38
C ASN A 371 -8.45 4.85 -4.06
N ARG A 372 -8.18 5.98 -3.38
CA ARG A 372 -8.79 6.38 -2.09
C ARG A 372 -9.89 7.44 -2.22
N THR A 373 -10.23 7.83 -3.45
CA THR A 373 -11.28 8.84 -3.71
C THR A 373 -12.67 8.25 -3.41
N LEU A 374 -13.46 8.96 -2.61
CA LEU A 374 -14.83 8.59 -2.25
C LEU A 374 -15.83 9.49 -2.98
N ARG A 375 -17.06 8.99 -3.19
CA ARG A 375 -18.14 9.84 -3.70
C ARG A 375 -18.56 10.84 -2.63
N ASN A 376 -19.02 12.01 -3.04
CA ASN A 376 -19.39 13.08 -2.10
C ASN A 376 -20.56 12.67 -1.19
N GLU A 377 -21.50 11.86 -1.69
CA GLU A 377 -22.60 11.28 -0.92
C GLU A 377 -22.15 10.28 0.15
N ASP A 378 -20.98 9.65 -0.03
CA ASP A 378 -20.44 8.68 0.93
C ASP A 378 -19.93 9.38 2.20
N PHE A 379 -19.62 10.69 2.13
CA PHE A 379 -19.12 11.46 3.28
C PHE A 379 -20.08 11.45 4.48
N ASN A 380 -21.39 11.43 4.27
CA ASN A 380 -22.38 11.38 5.37
C ASN A 380 -22.95 9.97 5.58
N ASN A 381 -22.44 8.96 4.88
CA ASN A 381 -22.94 7.61 4.93
C ASN A 381 -22.09 6.76 5.88
N ASP A 382 -22.55 6.57 7.11
CA ASP A 382 -21.89 5.75 8.14
C ASP A 382 -21.82 4.25 7.79
N LYS A 383 -22.38 3.82 6.65
CA LYS A 383 -22.27 2.45 6.12
C LYS A 383 -21.10 2.26 5.15
N VAL A 384 -20.55 3.35 4.61
CA VAL A 384 -19.35 3.29 3.79
C VAL A 384 -18.18 3.38 4.74
N ASP A 385 -17.33 2.38 4.73
CA ASP A 385 -16.09 2.37 5.50
C ASP A 385 -14.99 3.12 4.73
N ALA A 386 -14.13 3.83 5.46
CA ALA A 386 -13.13 4.74 4.92
C ALA A 386 -11.80 4.69 5.68
N GLY A 387 -11.59 3.62 6.45
CA GLY A 387 -10.35 3.37 7.17
C GLY A 387 -10.31 3.96 8.57
N ASP A 388 -9.37 3.45 9.35
CA ASP A 388 -9.18 3.76 10.76
C ASP A 388 -7.92 4.58 10.98
N ILE A 389 -7.92 5.45 12.00
CA ILE A 389 -6.71 6.13 12.45
C ILE A 389 -6.21 5.53 13.76
N GLY A 390 -4.97 5.06 13.71
CA GLY A 390 -4.24 4.49 14.83
C GLY A 390 -3.56 5.53 15.72
N ALA A 391 -3.27 5.16 16.96
CA ALA A 391 -2.54 6.00 17.89
C ALA A 391 -1.17 6.41 17.33
N GLY A 392 -0.83 7.70 17.48
CA GLY A 392 0.41 8.29 16.97
C GLY A 392 0.51 8.39 15.45
N HIS A 393 -0.44 7.86 14.68
CA HIS A 393 -0.43 7.91 13.22
C HIS A 393 -0.65 9.35 12.74
N SER A 394 0.19 9.79 11.79
CA SER A 394 0.02 11.01 11.01
C SER A 394 -0.38 10.71 9.57
N VAL A 395 -1.36 11.44 9.03
CA VAL A 395 -1.71 11.37 7.59
C VAL A 395 -1.60 12.75 6.96
N THR A 396 -1.01 12.83 5.78
CA THR A 396 -0.75 14.05 5.03
C THR A 396 -1.35 13.97 3.63
N ALA A 397 -2.12 15.00 3.28
CA ALA A 397 -2.67 15.20 1.94
C ALA A 397 -2.23 16.56 1.40
N LEU A 398 -2.03 16.64 0.09
CA LEU A 398 -1.64 17.86 -0.61
C LEU A 398 -2.69 18.19 -1.67
N TYR A 399 -3.15 19.44 -1.68
CA TYR A 399 -3.90 20.02 -2.78
C TYR A 399 -3.07 21.09 -3.45
N GLU A 400 -3.10 21.11 -4.77
CA GLU A 400 -2.68 22.26 -5.54
C GLU A 400 -3.91 23.04 -5.98
N ILE A 401 -3.92 24.35 -5.78
CA ILE A 401 -5.07 25.22 -6.10
C ILE A 401 -4.66 26.41 -6.95
N ILE A 402 -5.58 26.88 -7.79
CA ILE A 402 -5.48 28.18 -8.47
C ILE A 402 -6.40 29.16 -7.78
N PRO A 403 -5.88 30.24 -7.18
CA PRO A 403 -6.73 31.29 -6.63
C PRO A 403 -7.64 31.93 -7.67
N GLN A 404 -8.80 32.42 -7.24
CA GLN A 404 -9.76 33.07 -8.13
C GLN A 404 -9.14 34.28 -8.84
N GLY A 405 -9.39 34.39 -10.16
CA GLY A 405 -8.85 35.47 -10.99
C GLY A 405 -7.41 35.25 -11.48
N LYS A 406 -6.81 34.09 -11.20
CA LYS A 406 -5.51 33.68 -11.71
C LYS A 406 -5.63 32.73 -12.90
N GLN A 407 -4.55 32.64 -13.69
CA GLN A 407 -4.51 31.72 -14.81
C GLN A 407 -4.29 30.29 -14.29
N GLY A 408 -5.15 29.37 -14.72
CA GLY A 408 -5.14 27.97 -14.29
C GLY A 408 -4.85 27.01 -15.45
N TRP A 409 -5.11 25.73 -15.23
CA TRP A 409 -4.94 24.67 -16.24
C TRP A 409 -6.12 24.57 -17.19
N LEU A 410 -7.33 24.86 -16.71
CA LEU A 410 -8.55 24.70 -17.51
C LEU A 410 -8.85 25.95 -18.34
N GLU A 411 -9.18 25.74 -19.62
CA GLU A 411 -9.71 26.80 -20.47
C GLU A 411 -11.12 27.22 -20.02
N GLU A 412 -11.44 28.49 -20.20
CA GLU A 412 -12.79 28.98 -19.92
C GLU A 412 -13.79 28.46 -20.96
N SER A 413 -14.93 27.94 -20.47
CA SER A 413 -15.98 27.46 -21.37
C SER A 413 -16.56 28.59 -22.21
N ARG A 414 -16.51 28.44 -23.53
CA ARG A 414 -17.12 29.36 -24.50
C ARG A 414 -18.64 29.47 -24.34
N TYR A 415 -19.30 28.40 -23.90
CA TYR A 415 -20.77 28.27 -23.93
C TYR A 415 -21.42 28.23 -22.55
N GLN A 416 -20.66 27.99 -21.48
CA GLN A 416 -21.15 27.97 -20.11
C GLN A 416 -20.33 28.93 -19.25
N LYS A 417 -20.95 30.05 -18.87
CA LYS A 417 -20.33 30.94 -17.88
C LYS A 417 -20.33 30.27 -16.52
N ALA A 418 -19.21 30.38 -15.81
CA ALA A 418 -19.14 29.95 -14.42
C ALA A 418 -20.22 30.68 -13.59
N PRO A 419 -20.92 29.96 -12.68
CA PRO A 419 -21.82 30.59 -11.72
C PRO A 419 -21.13 31.72 -10.96
N THR A 420 -21.87 32.76 -10.58
CA THR A 420 -21.32 33.82 -9.73
C THR A 420 -20.90 33.25 -8.39
N ALA A 421 -19.60 33.33 -8.10
CA ALA A 421 -19.05 32.86 -6.85
C ALA A 421 -19.64 33.62 -5.66
N LYS A 422 -20.12 32.87 -4.66
CA LYS A 422 -20.61 33.38 -3.37
C LYS A 422 -19.74 32.78 -2.28
N GLY A 423 -19.38 33.56 -1.27
CA GLY A 423 -18.55 33.12 -0.16
C GLY A 423 -17.81 34.28 0.48
N SER A 424 -17.33 34.05 1.71
CA SER A 424 -16.33 34.91 2.34
C SER A 424 -15.08 34.98 1.45
N LYS A 425 -14.29 36.05 1.52
CA LYS A 425 -13.00 36.15 0.80
C LYS A 425 -11.79 35.83 1.72
N ASN A 426 -12.06 35.27 2.89
CA ASN A 426 -11.06 35.07 3.93
C ASN A 426 -10.61 33.62 4.09
N GLU A 427 -11.25 32.66 3.41
CA GLU A 427 -10.86 31.25 3.41
C GLU A 427 -10.82 30.65 2.01
N TYR A 428 -9.85 29.78 1.74
CA TYR A 428 -9.75 28.99 0.50
C TYR A 428 -10.69 27.79 0.50
N ALA A 429 -10.85 27.12 1.65
CA ALA A 429 -11.63 25.90 1.77
C ALA A 429 -12.05 25.63 3.22
N PHE A 430 -12.96 24.67 3.40
CA PHE A 430 -13.18 23.99 4.68
C PHE A 430 -12.67 22.55 4.59
N VAL A 431 -11.80 22.16 5.52
CA VAL A 431 -11.43 20.76 5.74
C VAL A 431 -12.40 20.19 6.76
N LYS A 432 -13.13 19.16 6.36
CA LYS A 432 -14.11 18.44 7.18
C LYS A 432 -13.59 17.02 7.40
N VAL A 433 -13.57 16.58 8.64
CA VAL A 433 -13.21 15.21 9.02
C VAL A 433 -14.38 14.60 9.76
N ARG A 434 -14.97 13.55 9.19
CA ARG A 434 -15.99 12.75 9.84
C ARG A 434 -15.36 11.47 10.36
N TYR A 435 -15.70 11.07 11.59
CA TYR A 435 -15.10 9.91 12.25
C TYR A 435 -16.03 9.33 13.32
N LYS A 436 -15.83 8.08 13.72
CA LYS A 436 -16.46 7.46 14.89
C LYS A 436 -15.42 7.27 15.99
N LEU A 437 -15.81 7.42 17.25
CA LEU A 437 -14.96 6.96 18.35
C LEU A 437 -14.99 5.43 18.42
N PRO A 438 -13.92 4.75 18.88
CA PRO A 438 -13.86 3.30 18.95
C PRO A 438 -15.09 2.70 19.64
N GLY A 439 -15.78 1.80 18.94
CA GLY A 439 -16.98 1.11 19.44
C GLY A 439 -18.27 1.93 19.43
N GLN A 440 -18.24 3.18 18.96
CA GLN A 440 -19.45 3.99 18.78
C GLN A 440 -20.05 3.81 17.38
N LYS A 441 -21.38 3.94 17.30
CA LYS A 441 -22.12 3.77 16.03
C LYS A 441 -22.25 5.06 15.24
N ASP A 442 -22.43 6.18 15.95
CA ASP A 442 -22.70 7.48 15.33
C ASP A 442 -21.39 8.23 15.08
N SER A 443 -21.28 8.86 13.91
CA SER A 443 -20.12 9.67 13.57
C SER A 443 -20.19 11.10 14.11
N GLN A 444 -19.02 11.67 14.36
CA GLN A 444 -18.79 13.06 14.73
C GLN A 444 -18.17 13.82 13.57
N LEU A 445 -18.41 15.13 13.51
CA LEU A 445 -17.87 16.01 12.48
C LEU A 445 -16.95 17.06 13.12
N MET A 446 -15.70 17.08 12.67
CA MET A 446 -14.76 18.17 12.89
C MET A 446 -14.62 18.97 11.59
N GLN A 447 -14.52 20.29 11.69
CA GLN A 447 -14.27 21.14 10.54
C GLN A 447 -13.40 22.34 10.88
N GLN A 448 -12.53 22.74 9.96
CA GLN A 448 -11.76 23.99 10.06
C GLN A 448 -11.63 24.68 8.70
N ALA A 449 -11.60 26.01 8.72
CA ALA A 449 -11.32 26.80 7.53
C ALA A 449 -9.82 26.82 7.24
N VAL A 450 -9.46 26.77 5.96
CA VAL A 450 -8.11 27.09 5.46
C VAL A 450 -8.09 28.57 5.12
N PRO A 451 -7.42 29.44 5.89
CA PRO A 451 -7.45 30.88 5.65
C PRO A 451 -6.80 31.24 4.31
N VAL A 452 -7.26 32.34 3.69
CA VAL A 452 -6.59 32.91 2.53
C VAL A 452 -5.24 33.48 2.95
N GLY A 453 -4.21 33.11 2.20
CA GLY A 453 -2.83 33.51 2.43
C GLY A 453 -1.89 32.41 1.99
N SER A 454 -0.66 32.76 1.66
CA SER A 454 0.40 31.78 1.41
C SER A 454 1.72 32.28 1.95
N LYS A 455 2.55 31.34 2.42
CA LYS A 455 3.97 31.61 2.65
C LYS A 455 4.74 31.41 1.34
N PRO A 456 5.79 32.20 1.07
CA PRO A 456 6.76 31.84 0.05
C PRO A 456 7.37 30.46 0.34
N LEU A 457 7.79 29.74 -0.72
CA LEU A 457 8.34 28.38 -0.59
C LEU A 457 9.54 28.30 0.36
N ASP A 458 10.39 29.32 0.42
CA ASP A 458 11.56 29.37 1.32
C ASP A 458 11.21 29.55 2.80
N GLN A 459 9.95 29.88 3.10
CA GLN A 459 9.38 30.00 4.45
C GLN A 459 8.41 28.85 4.79
N ALA A 460 8.31 27.83 3.93
CA ALA A 460 7.51 26.64 4.20
C ALA A 460 8.01 25.93 5.47
N ASP A 461 7.07 25.43 6.27
CA ASP A 461 7.44 24.59 7.42
C ASP A 461 8.14 23.31 6.93
N LYS A 462 9.06 22.77 7.75
CA LYS A 462 9.89 21.61 7.34
C LYS A 462 9.06 20.40 6.92
N ASP A 463 7.96 20.13 7.61
CA ASP A 463 7.06 19.02 7.28
C ASP A 463 6.37 19.23 5.93
N THR A 464 5.96 20.46 5.62
CA THR A 464 5.40 20.81 4.30
C THR A 464 6.45 20.71 3.20
N LEU A 465 7.68 21.14 3.47
CA LEU A 465 8.79 21.02 2.54
C LEU A 465 9.14 19.54 2.27
N LEU A 466 9.11 18.68 3.29
CA LEU A 466 9.30 17.24 3.16
C LEU A 466 8.18 16.60 2.33
N ALA A 467 6.92 16.90 2.63
CA ALA A 467 5.77 16.41 1.87
C ALA A 467 5.84 16.83 0.40
N LEU A 468 6.18 18.10 0.14
CA LEU A 468 6.37 18.62 -1.23
C LEU A 468 7.54 17.93 -1.95
N ALA A 469 8.67 17.71 -1.27
CA ALA A 469 9.81 17.00 -1.84
C ALA A 469 9.45 15.55 -2.20
N ALA A 470 8.77 14.83 -1.28
CA ALA A 470 8.30 13.47 -1.47
C ALA A 470 7.29 13.36 -2.63
N ALA A 471 6.31 14.27 -2.69
CA ALA A 471 5.34 14.33 -3.77
C ALA A 471 5.99 14.66 -5.12
N SER A 472 6.92 15.62 -5.15
CA SER A 472 7.64 15.98 -6.38
C SER A 472 8.53 14.84 -6.88
N TYR A 473 9.17 14.11 -5.96
CA TYR A 473 9.94 12.89 -6.25
C TYR A 473 9.04 11.82 -6.89
N ALA A 474 7.89 11.53 -6.28
CA ALA A 474 6.94 10.56 -6.81
C ALA A 474 6.38 10.98 -8.18
N GLN A 475 5.97 12.24 -8.35
CA GLN A 475 5.54 12.79 -9.64
C GLN A 475 6.65 12.68 -10.70
N ALA A 476 7.92 12.91 -10.34
CA ALA A 476 9.06 12.80 -11.26
C ALA A 476 9.30 11.35 -11.71
N LEU A 477 9.24 10.38 -10.81
CA LEU A 477 9.32 8.96 -11.14
C LEU A 477 8.17 8.51 -12.07
N ARG A 478 7.02 9.16 -11.97
CA ARG A 478 5.84 8.93 -12.82
C ARG A 478 5.86 9.68 -14.16
N GLY A 479 6.97 10.36 -14.48
CA GLY A 479 7.16 11.09 -15.75
C GLY A 479 7.11 12.61 -15.66
N GLY A 480 6.81 13.19 -14.48
CA GLY A 480 7.02 14.61 -14.20
C GLY A 480 6.00 15.60 -14.75
N GLU A 481 4.87 15.13 -15.32
CA GLU A 481 3.83 15.97 -15.96
C GLU A 481 3.42 17.17 -15.09
N TYR A 482 3.22 16.93 -13.79
CA TYR A 482 2.77 17.94 -12.82
C TYR A 482 3.90 18.56 -11.98
N ASN A 483 5.18 18.37 -12.35
CA ASN A 483 6.29 19.05 -11.68
C ASN A 483 6.61 20.43 -12.27
N GLY A 484 6.01 20.77 -13.42
CA GLY A 484 6.27 22.02 -14.12
C GLY A 484 7.76 22.21 -14.40
N LYS A 485 8.35 23.27 -13.83
CA LYS A 485 9.77 23.63 -14.03
C LYS A 485 10.71 23.05 -12.97
N LEU A 486 10.20 22.35 -11.96
CA LEU A 486 11.05 21.73 -10.94
C LEU A 486 11.92 20.64 -11.56
N SER A 487 13.23 20.72 -11.30
CA SER A 487 14.20 19.71 -11.68
C SER A 487 14.47 18.72 -10.54
N TRP A 488 15.08 17.58 -10.85
CA TRP A 488 15.61 16.66 -9.84
C TRP A 488 16.53 17.33 -8.83
N ARG A 489 17.31 18.33 -9.24
CA ARG A 489 18.18 19.09 -8.34
C ARG A 489 17.40 19.98 -7.38
N ASP A 490 16.25 20.51 -7.80
CA ASP A 490 15.37 21.26 -6.90
C ASP A 490 14.74 20.34 -5.86
N ILE A 491 14.32 19.13 -6.28
CA ILE A 491 13.82 18.08 -5.37
C ILE A 491 14.90 17.68 -4.36
N GLU A 492 16.14 17.45 -4.82
CA GLU A 492 17.28 17.17 -3.94
C GLU A 492 17.53 18.29 -2.94
N ASN A 493 17.50 19.56 -3.39
CA ASN A 493 17.68 20.72 -2.52
C ASN A 493 16.59 20.81 -1.44
N MET A 494 15.33 20.50 -1.77
CA MET A 494 14.25 20.45 -0.78
C MET A 494 14.47 19.32 0.22
N ALA A 495 14.79 18.11 -0.26
CA ALA A 495 15.10 16.96 0.60
C ALA A 495 16.29 17.23 1.53
N GLN A 496 17.34 17.89 1.05
CA GLN A 496 18.54 18.22 1.82
C GLN A 496 18.26 19.21 2.97
N LYS A 497 17.27 20.11 2.82
CA LYS A 497 16.89 21.11 3.84
C LYS A 497 16.09 20.52 5.01
N VAL A 498 15.54 19.32 4.85
CA VAL A 498 14.67 18.67 5.86
C VAL A 498 15.34 17.50 6.56
N GLN A 499 16.66 17.38 6.46
CA GLN A 499 17.45 16.26 7.04
C GLN A 499 17.57 16.30 8.57
N ASP A 500 17.09 17.35 9.21
CA ASP A 500 17.09 17.45 10.67
C ASP A 500 16.09 16.45 11.27
N ASP A 501 16.42 15.93 12.46
CA ASP A 501 15.58 14.99 13.22
C ASP A 501 15.20 13.73 12.40
N ASP A 502 16.19 12.84 12.22
CA ASP A 502 16.06 11.60 11.44
C ASP A 502 16.59 10.38 12.23
N PRO A 503 15.99 10.04 13.38
CA PRO A 503 16.50 8.98 14.27
C PRO A 503 16.55 7.58 13.62
N PHE A 504 15.79 7.38 12.53
CA PHE A 504 15.71 6.11 11.80
C PHE A 504 16.41 6.15 10.42
N GLY A 505 17.01 7.28 10.05
CA GLY A 505 17.71 7.44 8.78
C GLY A 505 16.79 7.39 7.56
N LEU A 506 15.49 7.69 7.70
CA LEU A 506 14.50 7.66 6.60
C LEU A 506 14.68 8.86 5.68
N LYS A 507 14.89 10.06 6.23
CA LYS A 507 15.09 11.28 5.43
C LYS A 507 16.43 11.26 4.70
N SER A 508 17.45 10.69 5.35
CA SER A 508 18.78 10.47 4.79
C SER A 508 18.75 9.48 3.63
N GLU A 509 18.03 8.37 3.79
CA GLU A 509 17.81 7.39 2.73
C GLU A 509 16.99 7.98 1.58
N PHE A 510 15.94 8.75 1.88
CA PHE A 510 15.17 9.46 0.86
C PHE A 510 16.03 10.38 0.00
N LEU A 511 16.91 11.17 0.61
CA LEU A 511 17.84 12.02 -0.12
C LEU A 511 18.77 11.20 -1.03
N GLN A 512 19.23 10.04 -0.58
CA GLN A 512 20.02 9.13 -1.42
C GLN A 512 19.18 8.59 -2.59
N LEU A 513 17.94 8.19 -2.36
CA LEU A 513 17.04 7.73 -3.41
C LEU A 513 16.70 8.81 -4.44
N VAL A 514 16.53 10.06 -4.02
CA VAL A 514 16.39 11.21 -4.92
C VAL A 514 17.62 11.33 -5.83
N ARG A 515 18.82 11.24 -5.26
CA ARG A 515 20.09 11.28 -6.02
C ARG A 515 20.22 10.10 -6.97
N THR A 516 19.85 8.89 -6.53
CA THR A 516 19.86 7.68 -7.36
C THR A 516 18.90 7.82 -8.53
N ALA A 517 17.65 8.25 -8.29
CA ALA A 517 16.67 8.48 -9.34
C ALA A 517 17.15 9.54 -10.35
N ALA A 518 17.74 10.64 -9.86
CA ALA A 518 18.33 11.68 -10.69
C ALA A 518 19.49 11.17 -11.57
N GLY A 519 20.33 10.27 -11.03
CA GLY A 519 21.45 9.67 -11.75
C GLY A 519 21.04 8.68 -12.85
N HIS A 520 19.93 7.96 -12.66
CA HIS A 520 19.34 7.11 -13.69
C HIS A 520 18.56 7.91 -14.75
N GLY A 521 18.09 9.12 -14.41
CA GLY A 521 17.43 10.06 -15.30
C GLY A 521 18.39 10.89 -16.15
N GLY A 522 19.31 10.23 -16.86
CA GLY A 522 20.37 10.85 -17.66
C GLY A 522 19.99 12.18 -18.33
N THR A 523 20.84 13.18 -18.13
CA THR A 523 20.82 14.56 -18.66
C THR A 523 19.71 15.49 -18.17
N SER A 524 20.17 16.49 -17.41
CA SER A 524 19.50 17.74 -17.06
C SER A 524 18.87 18.43 -18.29
N GLY A 525 17.59 18.15 -18.51
CA GLY A 525 16.65 18.97 -19.29
C GLY A 525 15.36 19.15 -18.47
N PRO A 526 14.51 20.14 -18.78
CA PRO A 526 13.22 20.27 -18.11
C PRO A 526 12.46 18.95 -18.20
N LEU A 527 11.87 18.51 -17.08
CA LEU A 527 11.15 17.25 -16.95
C LEU A 527 9.79 17.23 -17.70
N VAL A 528 9.63 18.10 -18.70
CA VAL A 528 8.46 18.19 -19.57
C VAL A 528 8.95 18.53 -20.98
N LYS A 529 8.52 17.78 -22.00
CA LYS A 529 8.65 18.22 -23.40
C LYS A 529 7.77 19.45 -23.58
N GLU A 530 8.37 20.55 -24.02
CA GLU A 530 7.67 21.81 -24.39
C GLU A 530 6.41 21.59 -25.22
#